data_AF-A0A2L2YKB1-F1
#
_entry.id   AF-A0A2L2YKB1-F1
#
_cell.length_a   1.000
_cell.length_b   1.000
_cell.length_c   1.000
_cell.angle_alpha   90.00
_cell.angle_beta   90.00
_cell.angle_gamma   90.00
#
_symmetry.space_group_name_H-M   'P 1'
#
loop_
_entity.id
_entity.type
_entity.pdbx_description
1 polymer ?
#
loop_
_entity_poly.entity_id
_entity_poly.type
_entity_poly.pdbx_seq_one_letter_code
_entity_poly.pdbx_strand_id
1 'polypeptide(L)'
;MEWTQDQVFKLIEEYRERPQLWNSKFPEYSDKNLRQRHLEELSFLFETDIETIRNKIYGLRTQYLSEQKKVLDSLTSGSEGIISFAIPYQSDPSNLLISS
;
A
#
# COMPACT_ATOMS: atom_id res chain seq x y z
N MET A 1 9.60 2.68 -15.25
CA MET A 1 10.75 2.61 -14.32
C MET A 1 10.98 1.15 -13.94
N GLU A 2 12.24 0.71 -13.91
CA GLU A 2 12.61 -0.58 -13.34
C GLU A 2 12.97 -0.38 -11.86
N TRP A 3 12.34 -1.14 -10.97
CA TRP A 3 12.59 -1.04 -9.53
C TRP A 3 13.74 -1.96 -9.15
N THR A 4 14.84 -1.39 -8.69
CA THR A 4 15.95 -2.16 -8.11
C THR A 4 15.59 -2.65 -6.70
N GLN A 5 16.25 -3.71 -6.24
CA GLN A 5 16.01 -4.27 -4.92
C GLN A 5 16.27 -3.24 -3.81
N ASP A 6 17.34 -2.46 -3.90
CA ASP A 6 17.66 -1.39 -2.94
C ASP A 6 16.58 -0.30 -2.89
N GLN A 7 16.05 0.11 -4.06
CA GLN A 7 14.95 1.07 -4.10
C GLN A 7 13.68 0.52 -3.46
N VAL A 8 13.39 -0.77 -3.65
CA VAL A 8 12.24 -1.42 -3.00
C VAL A 8 12.42 -1.45 -1.49
N PHE A 9 13.60 -1.82 -0.98
CA PHE A 9 13.88 -1.80 0.45
C PHE A 9 13.76 -0.41 1.04
N LYS A 10 14.35 0.59 0.37
CA LYS A 10 14.23 1.99 0.79
C LYS A 10 12.78 2.44 0.81
N LEU A 11 11.98 2.07 -0.19
CA LEU A 11 10.56 2.42 -0.25
C LEU A 11 9.77 1.78 0.91
N ILE A 12 10.09 0.54 1.27
CA ILE A 12 9.45 -0.15 2.39
C ILE A 12 9.77 0.57 3.70
N GLU A 13 11.02 0.93 3.95
CA GLU A 13 11.41 1.62 5.18
C GLU A 13 10.75 3.00 5.28
N GLU A 14 10.83 3.79 4.22
CA GLU A 14 10.17 5.09 4.09
C GLU A 14 8.65 5.03 4.24
N TYR A 15 8.02 3.93 3.79
CA TYR A 15 6.60 3.69 3.97
C TYR A 15 6.26 3.33 5.42
N ARG A 16 7.11 2.56 6.11
CA ARG A 16 6.91 2.19 7.52
C ARG A 16 7.02 3.39 8.44
N GLU A 17 7.94 4.31 8.17
CA GLU A 17 8.14 5.53 8.97
C GLU A 17 6.99 6.55 8.84
N ARG A 18 6.11 6.41 7.84
CA ARG A 18 4.96 7.30 7.60
C ARG A 18 3.64 6.63 7.98
N PRO A 19 3.26 6.58 9.29
CA PRO A 19 2.03 5.94 9.74
C PRO A 19 0.76 6.52 9.11
N GLN A 20 0.80 7.77 8.63
CA GLN A 20 -0.31 8.43 7.95
C GLN A 20 -0.71 7.75 6.64
N LEU A 21 0.19 6.94 6.05
CA LEU A 21 -0.05 6.22 4.79
C LEU A 21 -0.66 4.82 4.97
N TRP A 22 -0.59 4.25 6.17
CA TRP A 22 -0.99 2.85 6.40
C TRP A 22 -1.75 2.58 7.69
N ASN A 23 -1.64 3.46 8.68
CA ASN A 23 -2.26 3.30 9.98
C ASN A 23 -3.60 4.03 10.06
N SER A 24 -4.70 3.29 9.86
CA SER A 24 -6.06 3.83 9.94
C SER A 24 -6.46 4.36 11.31
N LYS A 25 -5.69 4.09 12.38
CA LYS A 25 -5.91 4.62 13.72
C LYS A 25 -5.25 5.97 13.94
N PHE A 26 -4.42 6.42 13.01
CA PHE A 26 -3.77 7.73 13.09
C PHE A 26 -4.78 8.82 12.71
N PRO A 27 -4.97 9.88 13.52
CA PRO A 27 -5.95 10.93 13.23
C PRO A 27 -5.76 11.53 11.83
N GLU A 28 -4.50 11.68 11.41
CA GLU A 28 -4.11 12.26 10.14
C GLU A 28 -4.23 11.29 8.96
N TYR A 29 -4.59 10.02 9.17
CA TYR A 29 -4.88 9.07 8.09
C TYR A 29 -6.08 9.51 7.25
N SER A 30 -7.05 10.20 7.85
CA SER A 30 -8.20 10.73 7.09
C SER A 30 -7.80 11.94 6.22
N ASP A 31 -6.70 12.62 6.55
CA ASP A 31 -6.25 13.80 5.82
C ASP A 31 -5.70 13.42 4.43
N LYS A 32 -6.49 13.74 3.40
CA LYS A 32 -6.12 13.48 2.00
C LYS A 32 -4.92 14.33 1.57
N ASN A 33 -4.81 15.55 2.07
CA ASN A 33 -3.72 16.45 1.71
C ASN A 33 -2.39 15.94 2.28
N LEU A 34 -2.41 15.46 3.53
CA LEU A 34 -1.20 14.92 4.15
C LEU A 34 -0.74 13.63 3.48
N ARG A 35 -1.67 12.73 3.14
CA ARG A 35 -1.38 11.52 2.36
C ARG A 35 -0.76 11.85 1.01
N GLN A 36 -1.34 12.83 0.32
CA GLN A 36 -0.85 13.28 -0.99
C GLN A 36 0.55 13.89 -0.89
N ARG A 37 0.82 14.77 0.10
CA ARG A 37 2.16 15.34 0.33
C ARG A 37 3.22 14.28 0.61
N HIS A 38 2.90 13.28 1.42
CA HIS A 38 3.85 12.19 1.69
C HIS A 38 4.13 11.33 0.46
N LEU A 39 3.15 11.15 -0.42
CA LEU A 39 3.37 10.49 -1.71
C LEU A 39 4.21 11.36 -2.67
N GLU A 40 4.06 12.68 -2.62
CA GLU A 40 4.90 13.64 -3.38
C GLU A 40 6.35 13.66 -2.88
N GLU A 41 6.56 13.58 -1.56
CA GLU A 41 7.90 13.43 -0.98
C GLU A 41 8.57 12.15 -1.47
N LEU A 42 7.84 11.03 -1.49
CA LEU A 42 8.32 9.76 -2.04
C LEU A 42 8.59 9.88 -3.54
N SER A 43 7.70 10.51 -4.30
CA SER A 43 7.90 10.68 -5.75
C SER A 43 9.16 11.48 -6.06
N PHE A 44 9.44 12.53 -5.26
CA PHE A 44 10.67 13.30 -5.36
C PHE A 44 11.92 12.49 -4.95
N LEU A 45 11.85 11.73 -3.85
CA LEU A 45 12.97 10.93 -3.34
C LEU A 45 13.41 9.82 -4.31
N PHE A 46 12.46 9.26 -5.06
CA PHE A 46 12.69 8.18 -6.03
C PHE A 46 12.73 8.67 -7.48
N GLU A 47 12.65 9.98 -7.69
CA GLU A 47 12.64 10.64 -9.02
C GLU A 47 11.65 9.98 -9.99
N THR A 48 10.45 9.68 -9.50
CA THR A 48 9.41 8.95 -10.26
C THR A 48 8.04 9.57 -10.03
N ASP A 49 7.06 9.16 -10.82
CA ASP A 49 5.68 9.60 -10.66
C ASP A 49 5.01 8.99 -9.41
N ILE A 50 4.10 9.75 -8.81
CA ILE A 50 3.30 9.37 -7.65
C ILE A 50 2.49 8.10 -7.91
N GLU A 51 1.95 7.95 -9.13
CA GLU A 51 1.20 6.76 -9.53
C GLU A 51 2.10 5.52 -9.54
N THR A 52 3.36 5.67 -9.97
CA THR A 52 4.34 4.58 -9.94
C THR A 52 4.65 4.15 -8.51
N ILE A 53 4.79 5.10 -7.58
CA ILE A 53 4.95 4.81 -6.14
C ILE A 53 3.72 4.07 -5.61
N ARG A 54 2.51 4.58 -5.90
CA ARG A 54 1.25 4.00 -5.44
C ARG A 54 1.08 2.56 -5.92
N ASN A 55 1.31 2.33 -7.22
CA ASN A 55 1.23 1.00 -7.83
C ASN A 55 2.27 0.05 -7.22
N LYS A 56 3.49 0.53 -6.93
CA LYS A 56 4.52 -0.28 -6.30
C LYS A 56 4.15 -0.68 -4.87
N ILE A 57 3.69 0.27 -4.06
CA ILE A 57 3.21 -0.01 -2.70
C ILE A 57 2.06 -1.01 -2.72
N TYR A 58 1.10 -0.85 -3.64
CA TYR A 58 -0.01 -1.78 -3.80
C TYR A 58 0.46 -3.20 -4.14
N GLY A 59 1.41 -3.33 -5.08
CA GLY A 59 2.01 -4.61 -5.44
C GLY A 59 2.69 -5.29 -4.24
N LEU A 60 3.51 -4.55 -3.49
CA LEU A 60 4.20 -5.07 -2.29
C LEU A 60 3.22 -5.55 -1.22
N ARG A 61 2.15 -4.78 -0.95
CA ARG A 61 1.12 -5.17 0.02
C ARG A 61 0.39 -6.43 -0.42
N THR A 62 0.03 -6.51 -1.70
CA THR A 62 -0.67 -7.67 -2.27
C THR A 62 0.19 -8.93 -2.20
N GLN A 63 1.48 -8.81 -2.55
CA GLN A 63 2.45 -9.90 -2.43
C GLN A 63 2.58 -10.37 -0.98
N TYR A 64 2.78 -9.45 -0.04
CA TYR A 64 2.86 -9.77 1.39
C TYR A 64 1.60 -10.49 1.91
N LEU A 65 0.41 -9.99 1.58
CA LEU A 65 -0.85 -10.58 2.01
C LEU A 65 -1.07 -11.97 1.39
N SER A 66 -0.69 -12.17 0.13
CA SER A 66 -0.77 -13.47 -0.54
C SER A 66 0.16 -14.49 0.12
N GLU A 67 1.41 -14.11 0.40
CA GLU A 67 2.35 -14.99 1.11
C GLU A 67 1.88 -15.28 2.54
N GLN A 68 1.38 -14.27 3.27
CA GLN A 68 0.78 -14.46 4.59
C GLN A 68 -0.40 -15.43 4.54
N LYS A 69 -1.26 -15.29 3.52
CA LYS A 69 -2.40 -16.19 3.32
C LYS A 69 -1.94 -17.62 3.06
N LYS A 70 -0.94 -17.85 2.19
CA LYS A 70 -0.40 -19.21 1.94
C LYS A 70 0.11 -19.85 3.23
N VAL A 71 0.80 -19.08 4.07
CA VAL A 71 1.26 -19.56 5.38
C VAL A 71 0.08 -19.90 6.27
N LEU A 72 -0.94 -19.04 6.34
CA LEU A 72 -2.13 -19.29 7.17
C LEU A 72 -2.96 -20.47 6.66
N ASP A 73 -3.17 -20.59 5.35
CA ASP A 73 -3.88 -21.68 4.71
C ASP A 73 -3.13 -23.01 4.93
N SER A 74 -1.79 -22.99 4.90
CA SER A 74 -0.96 -24.18 5.22
C SER A 74 -1.11 -24.64 6.67
N LEU A 75 -1.46 -23.73 7.58
CA LEU A 75 -1.74 -24.04 8.99
C LEU A 75 -3.21 -24.46 9.21
N THR A 76 -4.12 -24.13 8.28
CA THR A 76 -5.58 -24.26 8.42
C THR A 76 -6.19 -25.25 7.42
N SER A 77 -5.41 -26.24 6.97
CA SER A 77 -5.77 -27.24 5.94
C SER A 77 -6.95 -28.19 6.30
N GLY A 78 -7.81 -27.82 7.25
CA GLY A 78 -9.00 -28.58 7.66
C GLY A 78 -10.33 -27.83 7.62
N SER A 79 -10.40 -26.56 7.22
CA SER A 79 -11.68 -25.85 7.10
C SER A 79 -11.67 -24.92 5.89
N GLU A 80 -12.37 -25.34 4.85
CA GLU A 80 -12.75 -24.50 3.72
C GLU A 80 -13.51 -23.26 4.18
N GLY A 81 -13.10 -22.11 3.65
CA GLY A 81 -13.92 -20.91 3.66
C GLY A 81 -13.62 -19.95 4.81
N ILE A 82 -13.78 -18.66 4.49
CA ILE A 82 -13.83 -17.53 5.42
C ILE A 82 -12.47 -16.93 5.83
N ILE A 83 -11.55 -16.67 4.89
CA ILE A 83 -10.77 -15.40 4.92
C ILE A 83 -10.68 -14.82 3.51
N SER A 84 -11.85 -14.63 2.91
CA SER A 84 -12.12 -13.57 1.94
C SER A 84 -12.70 -12.34 2.66
N PHE A 85 -12.41 -12.20 3.96
CA PHE A 85 -12.97 -11.13 4.78
C PHE A 85 -12.07 -9.90 4.68
N ALA A 86 -12.49 -8.98 3.81
CA ALA A 86 -12.39 -7.55 4.03
C ALA A 86 -11.13 -7.05 4.78
N ILE A 87 -10.05 -6.77 4.04
CA ILE A 87 -9.32 -5.55 4.37
C ILE A 87 -10.03 -4.46 3.56
N PRO A 88 -10.72 -3.50 4.22
CA PRO A 88 -11.24 -2.35 3.52
C PRO A 88 -10.04 -1.53 3.06
N TYR A 89 -9.50 -1.83 1.88
CA TYR A 89 -9.04 -0.74 1.04
C TYR A 89 -10.32 0.00 0.67
N GLN A 90 -10.70 0.93 1.54
CA GLN A 90 -11.48 2.07 1.11
C GLN A 90 -10.66 2.62 -0.05
N SER A 91 -11.07 2.27 -1.27
CA SER A 91 -10.85 3.12 -2.42
C SER A 91 -10.98 4.54 -1.87
N ASP A 92 -9.97 5.37 -2.02
CA ASP A 92 -10.27 6.78 -2.05
C ASP A 92 -10.71 7.00 -3.50
N PRO A 93 -12.03 6.94 -3.80
CA PRO A 93 -12.54 7.17 -5.15
C PRO A 93 -12.28 8.60 -5.62
N SER A 94 -11.68 9.48 -4.81
CA SER A 94 -11.36 10.85 -5.22
C SER A 94 -10.33 10.95 -6.35
N ASN A 95 -9.70 9.85 -6.80
CA ASN A 95 -8.86 9.86 -8.01
C ASN A 95 -9.46 9.09 -9.21
N LEU A 96 -10.74 8.69 -9.15
CA LEU A 96 -11.50 8.27 -10.34
C LEU A 96 -12.36 9.43 -10.90
N LEU A 97 -12.05 10.67 -10.52
CA LEU A 97 -12.71 11.88 -11.01
C LEU A 97 -11.69 12.88 -11.58
N ILE A 98 -11.14 12.55 -12.76
CA ILE A 98 -11.00 13.47 -13.90
C ILE A 98 -11.34 12.58 -15.11
N SER A 99 -12.62 12.38 -15.41
CA SER A 99 -13.48 13.18 -16.28
C SER A 99 -13.12 13.08 -17.77
N SER A 100 -14.17 12.77 -18.54
CA SER A 100 -14.33 12.68 -20.00
C SER A 100 -13.52 13.63 -20.87
#